data_AF-A0A3F3H1J7-F1
#
_entry.id   AF-A0A3F3H1J7-F1
#
_cell.length_a   1.000
_cell.length_b   1.000
_cell.length_c   1.000
_cell.angle_alpha   90.00
_cell.angle_beta   90.00
_cell.angle_gamma   90.00
#
_symmetry.space_group_name_H-M   'P 1'
#
loop_
_entity.id
_entity.type
_entity.pdbx_description
1 polymer ?
#
loop_
_entity_poly.entity_id
_entity_poly.type
_entity_poly.pdbx_seq_one_letter_code
_entity_poly.pdbx_strand_id
1 'polypeptide(L)'
;MTTDLRDNNHGQIEETDFHPKSAVEELAEQTNPKAPSGRNKNFLISMYHALKGIFLVVIRERNMRFHLSFAFFILVLGLYLGLNRSEWLWVVIAVFLAVYGEFLNTVVEAVVDLVVERKYHPLAGLVKDVSAGMVLVAVGAELIILALIFQPHIWHYFGIETNFSRFVHRLKG
;
A
#
# COMPACT_ATOMS: atom_id res chain seq x y z
N MET A 1 -38.07 82.68 -35.05
CA MET A 1 -37.31 83.86 -34.59
C MET A 1 -37.09 83.63 -33.09
N THR A 2 -35.93 83.37 -32.51
CA THR A 2 -34.49 83.46 -32.86
C THR A 2 -33.73 82.72 -31.72
N THR A 3 -32.62 82.05 -32.07
CA THR A 3 -31.33 81.89 -31.32
C THR A 3 -31.33 81.72 -29.79
N ASP A 4 -30.82 80.63 -29.20
CA ASP A 4 -29.41 80.16 -29.06
C ASP A 4 -28.64 80.74 -27.84
N LEU A 5 -27.85 79.86 -27.21
CA LEU A 5 -26.67 80.03 -26.33
C LEU A 5 -26.80 80.20 -24.79
N ARG A 6 -26.43 79.10 -24.12
CA ARG A 6 -25.31 78.93 -23.15
C ARG A 6 -25.22 79.83 -21.91
N ASP A 7 -25.33 79.18 -20.75
CA ASP A 7 -24.37 79.35 -19.65
C ASP A 7 -24.02 77.96 -19.10
N ASN A 8 -22.72 77.74 -18.99
CA ASN A 8 -21.99 76.52 -18.76
C ASN A 8 -21.24 76.70 -17.44
N ASN A 9 -21.82 76.25 -16.33
CA ASN A 9 -21.17 76.29 -15.03
C ASN A 9 -20.81 74.87 -14.58
N HIS A 10 -19.67 74.38 -15.08
CA HIS A 10 -19.02 73.17 -14.58
C HIS A 10 -18.22 73.49 -13.31
N GLY A 11 -18.89 73.47 -12.16
CA GLY A 11 -18.25 73.16 -10.89
C GLY A 11 -18.06 71.65 -10.81
N GLN A 12 -16.82 71.18 -10.95
CA GLN A 12 -16.43 69.80 -10.65
C GLN A 12 -16.72 69.51 -9.18
N ILE A 13 -17.71 68.67 -8.91
CA ILE A 13 -17.89 68.01 -7.63
C ILE A 13 -17.15 66.67 -7.78
N GLU A 14 -16.18 66.41 -6.91
CA GLU A 14 -15.53 65.10 -6.80
C GLU A 14 -16.61 64.03 -6.69
N GLU A 15 -16.77 63.27 -7.76
CA GLU A 15 -17.56 62.06 -7.79
C GLU A 15 -16.77 61.04 -6.96
N THR A 16 -17.02 61.01 -5.65
CA THR A 16 -16.63 59.87 -4.84
C THR A 16 -17.30 58.67 -5.47
N ASP A 17 -16.50 57.86 -6.16
CA ASP A 17 -16.92 56.74 -6.98
C ASP A 17 -17.51 55.64 -6.08
N PHE A 18 -18.72 55.90 -5.60
CA PHE A 18 -19.58 54.92 -4.98
C PHE A 18 -20.12 54.08 -6.14
N HIS A 19 -19.29 53.17 -6.61
CA HIS A 19 -19.75 52.00 -7.32
C HIS A 19 -20.33 51.06 -6.25
N PRO A 20 -21.67 51.01 -6.06
CA PRO A 20 -22.25 49.96 -5.24
C PRO A 20 -21.83 48.65 -5.90
N LYS A 21 -21.07 47.82 -5.18
CA LYS A 21 -20.82 46.44 -5.59
C LYS A 21 -22.17 45.88 -6.03
N SER A 22 -22.23 45.44 -7.28
CA SER A 22 -23.50 44.94 -7.80
C SER A 22 -23.97 43.82 -6.88
N ALA A 23 -25.29 43.67 -6.67
CA ALA A 23 -25.81 42.58 -5.84
C ALA A 23 -25.23 41.22 -6.25
N VAL A 24 -24.85 41.07 -7.53
CA VAL A 24 -24.16 39.92 -8.11
C VAL A 24 -22.73 39.74 -7.56
N GLU A 25 -21.99 40.81 -7.29
CA GLU A 25 -20.63 40.80 -6.76
C GLU A 25 -20.61 40.55 -5.24
N GLU A 26 -21.61 41.06 -4.53
CA GLU A 26 -21.83 40.75 -3.11
C GLU A 26 -22.27 39.27 -2.92
N LEU A 27 -23.09 38.75 -3.85
CA LEU A 27 -23.42 37.32 -3.95
C LEU A 27 -22.22 36.45 -4.37
N ALA A 28 -21.32 36.95 -5.23
CA ALA A 28 -20.11 36.25 -5.63
C ALA A 28 -19.09 36.15 -4.48
N GLU A 29 -19.07 37.13 -3.57
CA GLU A 29 -18.21 37.12 -2.39
C GLU A 29 -18.76 36.21 -1.27
N GLN A 30 -20.09 36.10 -1.14
CA GLN A 30 -20.77 35.18 -0.20
C GLN A 30 -20.72 33.70 -0.63
N THR A 31 -20.49 33.42 -1.91
CA THR A 31 -20.42 32.05 -2.45
C THR A 31 -18.99 31.50 -2.54
N ASN A 32 -17.99 32.20 -2.01
CA ASN A 32 -16.64 31.66 -1.87
C ASN A 32 -16.47 31.03 -0.47
N PRO A 33 -16.81 29.75 -0.27
CA PRO A 33 -16.44 29.10 0.96
C PRO A 33 -14.91 29.04 0.97
N LYS A 34 -14.28 29.72 1.93
CA LYS A 34 -12.96 29.27 2.40
C LYS A 34 -13.15 27.85 2.87
N ALA A 35 -12.92 26.89 1.96
CA ALA A 35 -13.10 25.49 2.24
C ALA A 35 -12.24 25.16 3.47
N PRO A 36 -12.82 24.71 4.59
CA PRO A 36 -12.00 24.17 5.65
C PRO A 36 -11.21 23.02 5.02
N SER A 37 -9.90 23.02 5.23
CA SER A 37 -8.99 21.98 4.76
C SER A 37 -9.26 20.65 5.51
N GLY A 38 -10.42 20.06 5.27
CA GLY A 38 -10.83 18.75 5.77
C GLY A 38 -10.16 17.62 5.00
N ARG A 39 -8.83 17.65 4.86
CA ARG A 39 -8.07 16.71 4.00
C ARG A 39 -7.65 15.41 4.71
N ASN A 40 -8.18 15.12 5.90
CA ASN A 40 -7.73 13.95 6.69
C ASN A 40 -8.80 12.92 7.07
N LYS A 41 -10.10 13.19 6.88
CA LYS A 41 -11.12 12.17 7.16
C LYS A 41 -11.04 11.01 6.16
N ASN A 42 -10.85 11.32 4.88
CA ASN A 42 -10.87 10.32 3.81
C ASN A 42 -9.65 9.36 3.85
N PHE A 43 -8.46 9.85 4.25
CA PHE A 43 -7.26 9.02 4.37
C PHE A 43 -7.32 8.07 5.57
N LEU A 44 -7.76 8.56 6.73
CA LEU A 44 -7.91 7.70 7.91
C LEU A 44 -8.99 6.63 7.68
N ILE A 45 -10.06 6.98 6.99
CA ILE A 45 -11.12 6.04 6.59
C ILE A 45 -10.57 4.99 5.61
N SER A 46 -9.82 5.39 4.57
CA SER A 46 -9.23 4.41 3.63
C SER A 46 -8.20 3.50 4.29
N MET A 47 -7.37 4.05 5.19
CA MET A 47 -6.44 3.28 6.00
C MET A 47 -7.16 2.26 6.89
N TYR A 48 -8.23 2.69 7.57
CA TYR A 48 -9.07 1.79 8.38
C TYR A 48 -9.66 0.65 7.53
N HIS A 49 -10.17 0.95 6.33
CA HIS A 49 -10.68 -0.09 5.44
C HIS A 49 -9.60 -1.06 4.98
N ALA A 50 -8.40 -0.58 4.64
CA ALA A 50 -7.27 -1.43 4.26
C ALA A 50 -6.83 -2.34 5.41
N LEU A 51 -6.69 -1.80 6.63
CA LEU A 51 -6.34 -2.56 7.83
C LEU A 51 -7.42 -3.60 8.18
N LYS A 52 -8.70 -3.23 8.07
CA LYS A 52 -9.81 -4.17 8.25
C LYS A 52 -9.74 -5.33 7.24
N GLY A 53 -9.40 -5.03 5.99
CA GLY A 53 -9.20 -6.05 4.94
C GLY A 53 -8.06 -7.01 5.29
N ILE A 54 -6.90 -6.48 5.71
CA ILE A 54 -5.75 -7.28 6.17
C ILE A 54 -6.16 -8.20 7.32
N PHE A 55 -6.79 -7.64 8.35
CA PHE A 55 -7.19 -8.39 9.54
C PHE A 55 -8.18 -9.52 9.21
N LEU A 56 -9.11 -9.27 8.28
CA LEU A 56 -10.07 -10.27 7.83
C LEU A 56 -9.37 -11.48 7.19
N VAL A 57 -8.39 -11.24 6.31
CA VAL A 57 -7.62 -12.32 5.67
C VAL A 57 -6.83 -13.10 6.72
N VAL A 58 -6.17 -12.41 7.65
CA VAL A 58 -5.40 -13.05 8.73
C VAL A 58 -6.25 -13.99 9.59
N ILE A 59 -7.50 -13.62 9.88
CA ILE A 59 -8.39 -14.49 10.68
C ILE A 59 -8.95 -15.64 9.85
N ARG A 60 -9.38 -15.35 8.62
CA ARG A 60 -10.12 -16.29 7.77
C ARG A 60 -9.20 -17.38 7.23
N GLU A 61 -8.01 -17.02 6.78
CA GLU A 61 -7.12 -17.94 6.10
C GLU A 61 -6.23 -18.71 7.07
N ARG A 62 -6.32 -20.04 7.00
CA ARG A 62 -5.47 -20.92 7.82
C ARG A 62 -4.01 -20.79 7.43
N ASN A 63 -3.71 -20.72 6.14
CA ASN A 63 -2.34 -20.65 5.65
C ASN A 63 -1.69 -19.32 6.05
N MET A 64 -2.42 -18.20 5.96
CA MET A 64 -1.94 -16.90 6.46
C MET A 64 -1.52 -16.94 7.94
N ARG A 65 -2.27 -17.63 8.80
CA ARG A 65 -1.90 -17.79 10.23
C ARG A 65 -0.62 -18.60 10.42
N PHE A 66 -0.42 -19.64 9.61
CA PHE A 66 0.83 -20.40 9.62
C PHE A 66 2.00 -19.55 9.14
N HIS A 67 1.84 -18.80 8.05
CA HIS A 67 2.87 -17.88 7.55
C HIS A 67 3.26 -16.83 8.58
N LEU A 68 2.29 -16.19 9.24
CA LEU A 68 2.59 -15.21 10.28
C LEU A 68 3.27 -15.83 11.52
N SER A 69 2.87 -17.04 11.91
CA SER A 69 3.51 -17.76 13.03
C SER A 69 4.95 -18.14 12.70
N PHE A 70 5.19 -18.62 11.47
CA PHE A 70 6.51 -18.96 10.97
C PHE A 70 7.39 -17.71 10.84
N ALA A 71 6.87 -16.63 10.27
CA ALA A 71 7.56 -15.35 10.18
C ALA A 71 7.96 -14.85 11.57
N PHE A 72 7.05 -14.90 12.56
CA PHE A 72 7.37 -14.52 13.93
C PHE A 72 8.53 -15.35 14.51
N PHE A 73 8.51 -16.67 14.30
CA PHE A 73 9.60 -17.54 14.72
C PHE A 73 10.94 -17.16 14.06
N ILE A 74 10.95 -16.91 12.74
CA ILE A 74 12.13 -16.49 12.00
C ILE A 74 12.67 -15.14 12.48
N LEU A 75 11.80 -14.18 12.81
CA LEU A 75 12.21 -12.90 13.38
C LEU A 75 12.90 -13.10 14.75
N VAL A 76 12.34 -13.92 15.63
CA VAL A 76 12.95 -14.23 16.94
C VAL A 76 14.30 -14.93 16.76
N LEU A 77 14.37 -15.92 15.87
CA LEU A 77 15.60 -16.64 15.58
C LEU A 77 16.67 -15.73 14.98
N GLY A 78 16.30 -14.83 14.07
CA GLY A 78 17.22 -13.87 13.45
C GLY A 78 17.79 -12.87 14.45
N LEU A 79 16.98 -12.44 15.43
CA LEU A 79 17.46 -11.62 16.55
C LEU A 79 18.42 -12.40 17.44
N TYR A 80 18.11 -13.66 17.75
CA TYR A 80 18.96 -14.53 18.57
C TYR A 80 20.32 -14.81 17.93
N LEU A 81 20.37 -15.04 16.62
CA LEU A 81 21.60 -15.32 15.88
C LEU A 81 22.39 -14.06 15.49
N GLY A 82 21.84 -12.87 15.73
CA GLY A 82 22.54 -11.62 15.46
C GLY A 82 22.69 -11.31 13.97
N LEU A 83 21.62 -11.50 13.18
CA LEU A 83 21.64 -11.18 11.75
C LEU A 83 22.06 -9.72 11.49
N ASN A 84 22.87 -9.53 10.45
CA ASN A 84 23.30 -8.23 9.99
C ASN A 84 22.20 -7.52 9.17
N ARG A 85 22.40 -6.24 8.87
CA ARG A 85 21.40 -5.40 8.15
C ARG A 85 21.00 -5.96 6.78
N SER A 86 21.95 -6.52 6.04
CA SER A 86 21.69 -7.07 4.70
C SER A 86 20.90 -8.38 4.79
N GLU A 87 21.19 -9.22 5.77
CA GLU A 87 20.41 -10.44 6.03
C GLU A 87 18.97 -10.10 6.41
N TRP A 88 18.77 -9.11 7.29
CA TRP A 88 17.44 -8.62 7.63
C TRP A 88 16.66 -8.13 6.42
N LEU A 89 17.29 -7.42 5.49
CA LEU A 89 16.65 -6.97 4.26
C LEU A 89 16.07 -8.16 3.47
N TRP A 90 16.86 -9.21 3.28
CA TRP A 90 16.44 -10.41 2.56
C TRP A 90 15.36 -11.20 3.31
N VAL A 91 15.45 -11.32 4.64
CA VAL A 91 14.40 -11.93 5.47
C VAL A 91 13.08 -11.18 5.31
N VAL A 92 13.11 -9.85 5.39
CA VAL A 92 11.92 -9.01 5.23
C VAL A 92 11.32 -9.21 3.83
N ILE A 93 12.12 -9.16 2.78
CA ILE A 93 11.65 -9.36 1.40
C ILE A 93 11.00 -10.75 1.24
N ALA A 94 11.65 -11.80 1.76
CA ALA A 94 11.17 -13.17 1.68
C ALA A 94 9.80 -13.35 2.36
N VAL A 95 9.66 -12.87 3.60
CA VAL A 95 8.40 -12.93 4.36
C VAL A 95 7.31 -12.11 3.67
N PHE A 96 7.63 -10.90 3.21
CA PHE A 96 6.65 -10.05 2.51
C PHE A 96 6.17 -10.68 1.20
N LEU A 97 7.04 -11.35 0.45
CA LEU A 97 6.67 -12.02 -0.79
C LEU A 97 5.70 -13.18 -0.54
N ALA A 98 5.95 -14.00 0.48
CA ALA A 98 5.05 -15.09 0.86
C ALA A 98 3.67 -14.57 1.32
N VAL A 99 3.66 -13.56 2.19
CA VAL A 99 2.42 -12.91 2.65
C VAL A 99 1.65 -12.26 1.50
N TYR A 100 2.35 -11.61 0.57
CA TYR A 100 1.73 -11.03 -0.62
C TYR A 100 1.10 -12.10 -1.53
N GLY A 101 1.79 -13.23 -1.70
CA GLY A 101 1.24 -14.39 -2.41
C GLY A 101 -0.07 -14.88 -1.80
N GLU A 102 -0.11 -15.05 -0.48
CA GLU A 102 -1.34 -15.43 0.24
C GLU A 102 -2.48 -14.41 0.05
N PHE A 103 -2.18 -13.11 0.13
CA PHE A 103 -3.20 -12.07 -0.16
C PHE A 103 -3.74 -12.16 -1.58
N LEU A 104 -2.87 -12.33 -2.57
CA LEU A 104 -3.30 -12.52 -3.95
C LEU A 104 -4.16 -13.77 -4.10
N ASN A 105 -3.80 -14.87 -3.41
CA ASN A 105 -4.59 -16.08 -3.44
C ASN A 105 -6.01 -15.86 -2.90
N THR A 106 -6.14 -15.18 -1.76
CA THR A 106 -7.46 -14.85 -1.20
C THR A 106 -8.27 -13.92 -2.12
N VAL A 107 -7.63 -12.96 -2.78
CA VAL A 107 -8.29 -12.07 -3.75
C VAL A 107 -8.79 -12.87 -4.95
N VAL A 108 -7.97 -13.75 -5.51
CA VAL A 108 -8.34 -14.60 -6.65
C VAL A 108 -9.50 -15.52 -6.26
N GLU A 109 -9.44 -16.19 -5.11
CA GLU A 109 -10.53 -17.03 -4.60
C GLU A 109 -11.84 -16.23 -4.46
N ALA A 110 -11.78 -15.04 -3.89
CA ALA A 110 -12.95 -14.18 -3.70
C ALA A 110 -13.56 -13.72 -5.04
N VAL A 111 -12.72 -13.33 -6.00
CA VAL A 111 -13.16 -12.91 -7.34
C VAL A 111 -13.76 -14.09 -8.10
N VAL A 112 -13.11 -15.24 -8.08
CA VAL A 112 -13.63 -16.44 -8.74
C VAL A 112 -14.96 -16.86 -8.13
N ASP A 113 -15.08 -16.91 -6.80
CA ASP A 113 -16.33 -17.23 -6.10
C ASP A 113 -17.46 -16.25 -6.41
N LEU A 114 -17.13 -14.97 -6.59
CA LEU A 114 -18.06 -13.94 -7.01
C LEU A 114 -18.55 -14.18 -8.45
N VAL A 115 -17.64 -14.46 -9.39
CA VAL A 115 -17.96 -14.63 -10.81
C VAL A 115 -18.79 -15.90 -11.07
N VAL A 116 -18.48 -17.01 -10.40
CA VAL A 116 -19.21 -18.27 -10.59
C VAL A 116 -20.41 -18.44 -9.65
N GLU A 117 -20.71 -17.44 -8.82
CA GLU A 117 -21.78 -17.49 -7.81
C GLU A 117 -21.66 -18.73 -6.90
N ARG A 118 -20.42 -19.14 -6.57
CA ARG A 118 -20.10 -20.37 -5.82
C ARG A 118 -20.58 -21.69 -6.45
N LYS A 119 -20.92 -21.69 -7.75
CA LYS A 119 -21.18 -22.91 -8.53
C LYS A 119 -19.88 -23.52 -9.02
N TYR A 120 -19.82 -24.84 -9.12
CA TYR A 120 -18.63 -25.52 -9.63
C TYR A 120 -18.44 -25.24 -11.13
N HIS A 121 -17.23 -24.82 -11.50
CA HIS A 121 -16.83 -24.61 -12.89
C HIS A 121 -15.39 -25.11 -13.10
N PRO A 122 -15.09 -25.96 -14.10
CA PRO A 122 -13.74 -26.50 -14.31
C PRO A 122 -12.65 -25.43 -14.41
N LEU A 123 -12.92 -24.34 -15.14
CA LEU A 123 -11.98 -23.20 -15.23
C LEU A 123 -11.77 -22.49 -13.88
N ALA A 124 -12.80 -22.42 -13.02
CA ALA A 124 -12.66 -21.83 -11.69
C ALA A 124 -11.75 -22.68 -10.80
N GLY A 125 -11.84 -24.01 -10.92
CA GLY A 125 -10.88 -24.93 -10.29
C GLY A 125 -9.45 -24.64 -10.74
N LEU A 126 -9.22 -24.62 -12.06
CA LEU A 126 -7.89 -24.34 -12.63
C LEU A 126 -7.32 -23.00 -12.13
N VAL A 127 -8.10 -21.92 -12.13
CA VAL A 127 -7.64 -20.60 -11.66
C VAL A 127 -7.26 -20.65 -10.18
N LYS A 128 -8.05 -21.32 -9.33
CA LYS A 128 -7.74 -21.49 -7.91
C LYS A 128 -6.48 -22.34 -7.70
N ASP A 129 -6.31 -23.42 -8.46
CA ASP A 129 -5.14 -24.28 -8.37
C ASP A 129 -3.85 -23.53 -8.76
N VAL A 130 -3.90 -22.75 -9.85
CA VAL A 130 -2.77 -21.90 -10.28
C VAL A 130 -2.45 -20.83 -9.23
N SER A 131 -3.48 -20.22 -8.65
CA SER A 131 -3.35 -19.24 -7.57
C SER A 131 -2.67 -19.84 -6.33
N ALA A 132 -3.08 -21.03 -5.91
CA ALA A 132 -2.40 -21.76 -4.84
C ALA A 132 -0.95 -22.13 -5.22
N GLY A 133 -0.70 -22.44 -6.49
CA GLY A 133 0.64 -22.65 -7.03
C GLY A 133 1.55 -21.42 -6.90
N MET A 134 1.01 -20.21 -7.07
CA MET A 134 1.78 -18.97 -6.88
C MET A 134 2.26 -18.82 -5.43
N VAL A 135 1.39 -19.14 -4.46
CA VAL A 135 1.76 -19.17 -3.03
C VAL A 135 2.90 -20.17 -2.81
N LEU A 136 2.76 -21.39 -3.34
CA LEU A 136 3.78 -22.43 -3.20
C LEU A 136 5.16 -21.97 -3.71
N VAL A 137 5.21 -21.28 -4.86
CA VAL A 137 6.45 -20.73 -5.41
C VAL A 137 7.02 -19.63 -4.50
N ALA A 138 6.19 -18.73 -4.00
CA ALA A 138 6.62 -17.66 -3.10
C ALA A 138 7.21 -18.22 -1.80
N VAL A 139 6.57 -19.21 -1.20
CA VAL A 139 7.03 -19.90 0.02
C VAL A 139 8.29 -20.71 -0.24
N GLY A 140 8.39 -21.37 -1.41
CA GLY A 140 9.61 -22.07 -1.81
C GLY A 140 10.81 -21.11 -1.90
N ALA A 141 10.62 -19.93 -2.49
CA ALA A 141 11.64 -18.89 -2.54
C ALA A 141 11.99 -18.36 -1.14
N GLU A 142 10.99 -18.13 -0.28
CA GLU A 142 11.18 -17.74 1.12
C GLU A 142 12.07 -18.75 1.86
N LEU A 143 11.74 -20.05 1.79
CA LEU A 143 12.51 -21.10 2.45
C LEU A 143 13.96 -21.19 1.95
N ILE A 144 14.19 -21.01 0.65
CA ILE A 144 15.54 -20.99 0.08
C ILE A 144 16.35 -19.81 0.61
N ILE A 145 15.77 -18.60 0.62
CA ILE A 145 16.44 -17.40 1.12
C ILE A 145 16.78 -17.57 2.61
N LEU A 146 15.82 -18.03 3.41
CA LEU A 146 16.03 -18.27 4.83
C LEU A 146 17.08 -19.36 5.06
N ALA A 147 17.05 -20.46 4.30
CA ALA A 147 18.09 -21.48 4.40
C ALA A 147 19.48 -20.89 4.12
N LEU A 148 19.66 -20.12 3.06
CA LEU A 148 20.96 -19.50 2.72
C LEU A 148 21.47 -18.53 3.80
N ILE A 149 20.56 -17.80 4.46
CA ILE A 149 20.91 -16.85 5.52
C ILE A 149 21.21 -17.57 6.82
N PHE A 150 20.32 -18.44 7.28
CA PHE A 150 20.41 -19.06 8.61
C PHE A 150 21.44 -20.19 8.67
N GLN A 151 21.70 -20.86 7.55
CA GLN A 151 22.66 -21.95 7.47
C GLN A 151 24.06 -21.61 8.03
N PRO A 152 24.74 -20.50 7.65
CA PRO A 152 26.07 -20.20 8.16
C PRO A 152 26.06 -19.90 9.66
N HIS A 153 25.02 -19.21 10.15
CA HIS A 153 24.85 -18.89 11.57
C HIS A 153 24.65 -20.15 12.42
N ILE A 154 23.81 -21.07 11.94
CA ILE A 154 23.54 -22.34 12.63
C ILE A 154 24.79 -23.22 12.66
N TRP A 155 25.51 -23.37 11.55
CA TRP A 155 26.72 -24.18 11.53
C TRP A 155 27.82 -23.62 12.42
N HIS A 156 28.00 -22.30 12.43
CA HIS A 156 28.92 -21.66 13.35
C HIS A 156 28.56 -21.92 14.82
N TYR A 157 27.26 -21.81 15.17
CA TYR A 157 26.76 -22.09 16.52
C TYR A 157 27.04 -23.54 16.97
N PHE A 158 26.95 -24.51 16.07
CA PHE A 158 27.26 -25.92 16.35
C PHE A 158 28.74 -26.29 16.19
N GLY A 159 29.63 -25.33 15.92
CA GLY A 159 31.06 -25.58 15.72
C GLY A 159 31.38 -26.39 14.46
N ILE A 160 30.47 -26.41 13.49
CA ILE A 160 30.66 -27.09 12.21
C ILE A 160 31.33 -26.10 11.27
N GLU A 161 32.61 -26.32 10.97
CA GLU A 161 33.36 -25.52 10.00
C GLU A 161 32.96 -25.84 8.55
N THR A 162 31.75 -25.44 8.16
CA THR A 162 31.36 -25.46 6.74
C THR A 162 32.00 -24.29 6.01
N ASN A 163 32.94 -24.62 5.12
CA ASN A 163 33.58 -23.66 4.22
C ASN A 163 32.67 -23.28 3.04
N PHE A 164 31.47 -22.79 3.33
CA PHE A 164 30.53 -22.35 2.30
C PHE A 164 31.10 -21.21 1.45
N SER A 165 31.91 -20.34 2.06
CA SER A 165 32.68 -19.32 1.34
C SER A 165 33.60 -19.91 0.27
N ARG A 166 34.28 -21.03 0.54
CA ARG A 166 35.10 -21.74 -0.46
C ARG A 166 34.27 -22.35 -1.58
N PHE A 167 33.07 -22.85 -1.29
CA PHE A 167 32.18 -23.37 -2.33
C PHE A 167 31.71 -22.26 -3.28
N VAL A 168 31.26 -21.12 -2.74
CA VAL A 168 30.86 -19.96 -3.55
C VAL A 168 32.06 -19.37 -4.33
N HIS A 169 33.26 -19.34 -3.74
CA HIS A 169 34.48 -18.97 -4.46
C HIS A 169 34.80 -19.92 -5.62
N ARG A 170 34.51 -21.23 -5.48
CA ARG A 170 34.69 -22.22 -6.55
C ARG A 170 33.66 -22.12 -7.67
N LEU A 171 32.47 -21.56 -7.42
CA LEU A 171 31.46 -21.33 -8.46
C LEU A 171 31.70 -20.03 -9.24
N LYS A 172 32.51 -19.11 -8.69
CA LYS A 172 32.85 -17.82 -9.30
C LYS A 172 34.20 -17.81 -10.03
N GLY A 173 34.93 -18.92 -10.03
CA GLY A 173 36.20 -19.11 -10.74
C GLY A 173 36.07 -20.18 -11.80
#